data_AF-A0A834ZPE3-F1
#
_entry.id   AF-A0A834ZPE3-F1
#
_cell.length_a   1.000
_cell.length_b   1.000
_cell.length_c   1.000
_cell.angle_alpha   90.00
_cell.angle_beta   90.00
_cell.angle_gamma   90.00
#
_symmetry.space_group_name_H-M   'P 1'
#
loop_
_entity.id
_entity.type
_entity.pdbx_description
1 polymer ?
#
loop_
_entity_poly.entity_id
_entity_poly.type
_entity_poly.pdbx_seq_one_letter_code
_entity_poly.pdbx_strand_id
1 'polypeptide(L)'
;MQEGFLQRVCYSMKPDEASDVLQADTRALKLNAWKQLASEEGKKIPEDGVLHRQVLYAGADHVLHKVFLWEKAETELDGLKSRFSQLYYENLLKLTKPMEGLKEWMDAVSTAGIPCVVVSCLDEETWLKLWSGWGSRSIFR
;
A
#
# COMPACT_ATOMS: atom_id res chain seq x y z
N MET A 1 12.59 -40.13 26.15
CA MET A 1 12.28 -39.43 24.89
C MET A 1 12.76 -37.99 25.06
N GLN A 2 13.80 -37.59 24.33
CA GLN A 2 14.33 -36.22 24.33
C GLN A 2 13.58 -35.44 23.25
N GLU A 3 12.79 -34.45 23.65
CA GLU A 3 12.15 -33.51 22.72
C GLU A 3 13.19 -32.47 22.29
N GLY A 4 13.70 -32.64 21.08
CA GLY A 4 14.64 -31.71 20.46
C GLY A 4 13.95 -30.38 20.16
N PHE A 5 14.37 -29.33 20.86
CA PHE A 5 14.12 -27.94 20.51
C PHE A 5 14.60 -27.67 19.07
N LEU A 6 13.71 -27.75 18.10
CA LEU A 6 13.96 -27.18 16.77
C LEU A 6 13.78 -25.67 16.87
N GLN A 7 14.83 -25.02 17.35
CA GLN A 7 15.08 -23.59 17.19
C GLN A 7 15.22 -23.34 15.68
N ARG A 8 14.07 -23.15 15.00
CA ARG A 8 14.04 -22.83 13.58
C ARG A 8 14.58 -21.42 13.42
N VAL A 9 15.84 -21.37 13.00
CA VAL A 9 16.52 -20.16 12.54
C VAL A 9 15.68 -19.60 11.39
N CYS A 10 14.92 -18.54 11.66
CA CYS A 10 14.41 -17.68 10.61
C CYS A 10 15.66 -17.12 9.91
N TYR A 11 15.90 -17.52 8.67
CA TYR A 11 16.71 -16.69 7.79
C TYR A 11 15.98 -15.35 7.75
N SER A 12 16.55 -14.38 8.46
CA SER A 12 16.26 -12.98 8.31
C SER A 12 16.45 -12.66 6.83
N MET A 13 15.39 -12.77 6.04
CA MET A 13 15.29 -11.99 4.82
C MET A 13 15.44 -10.56 5.28
N LYS A 14 16.46 -9.89 4.76
CA LYS A 14 16.61 -8.48 5.03
C LYS A 14 15.31 -7.79 4.57
N PRO A 15 14.73 -6.89 5.40
CA PRO A 15 13.44 -6.27 5.12
C PRO A 15 13.46 -5.35 3.88
N ASP A 16 14.62 -5.12 3.26
CA ASP A 16 14.81 -4.33 2.06
C ASP A 16 14.34 -5.04 0.76
N GLU A 17 14.10 -6.35 0.78
CA GLU A 17 13.66 -7.11 -0.41
C GLU A 17 12.15 -7.44 -0.43
N ALA A 18 11.40 -7.12 0.63
CA ALA A 18 10.00 -7.55 0.80
C ALA A 18 8.95 -6.45 0.47
N SER A 19 9.30 -5.42 -0.29
CA SER A 19 8.46 -4.22 -0.42
C SER A 19 7.31 -4.30 -1.44
N ASP A 20 6.95 -5.45 -2.01
CA ASP A 20 6.03 -5.45 -3.17
C ASP A 20 5.07 -6.65 -3.34
N VAL A 21 4.88 -7.51 -2.32
CA VAL A 21 4.14 -8.79 -2.51
C VAL A 21 2.61 -8.67 -2.40
N LEU A 22 2.09 -7.51 -1.96
CA LEU A 22 0.65 -7.22 -2.01
C LEU A 22 0.38 -6.04 -2.96
N GLN A 23 0.78 -6.19 -4.22
CA GLN A 23 0.26 -5.37 -5.31
C GLN A 23 -1.22 -5.70 -5.54
N ALA A 24 -2.09 -5.28 -4.62
CA ALA A 24 -3.40 -4.78 -5.05
C ALA A 24 -3.16 -3.71 -6.14
N ASP A 25 -4.19 -3.28 -6.87
CA ASP A 25 -4.07 -2.17 -7.83
C ASP A 25 -3.84 -0.81 -7.09
N THR A 26 -2.78 -0.76 -6.29
CA THR A 26 -2.29 0.37 -5.52
C THR A 26 -1.92 1.52 -6.43
N ARG A 27 -1.59 1.23 -7.70
CA ARG A 27 -1.37 2.23 -8.75
C ARG A 27 -2.67 2.97 -9.07
N ALA A 28 -3.76 2.26 -9.33
CA ALA A 28 -5.06 2.89 -9.54
C ALA A 28 -5.54 3.65 -8.29
N LEU A 29 -5.31 3.08 -7.10
CA LEU A 29 -5.66 3.75 -5.83
C LEU A 29 -4.87 5.05 -5.62
N LYS A 30 -3.56 5.00 -5.84
CA LYS A 30 -2.66 6.15 -5.72
C LYS A 30 -3.06 7.24 -6.71
N LEU A 31 -3.34 6.86 -7.96
CA LEU A 31 -3.81 7.79 -8.99
C LEU A 31 -5.16 8.40 -8.62
N ASN A 32 -6.10 7.62 -8.10
CA ASN A 32 -7.42 8.11 -7.68
C ASN A 32 -7.29 9.11 -6.51
N ALA A 33 -6.42 8.82 -5.54
CA ALA A 33 -6.13 9.75 -4.44
C ALA A 33 -5.56 11.08 -4.97
N TRP A 34 -4.64 11.04 -5.94
CA TRP A 34 -4.15 12.26 -6.59
C TRP A 34 -5.24 13.01 -7.35
N LYS A 35 -6.14 12.31 -8.04
CA LYS A 35 -7.23 12.93 -8.81
C LYS A 35 -8.20 13.64 -7.88
N GLN A 36 -8.53 13.02 -6.75
CA GLN A 36 -9.38 13.61 -5.72
C GLN A 36 -8.71 14.83 -5.10
N LEU A 37 -7.43 14.74 -4.71
CA LEU A 37 -6.70 15.88 -4.15
C LEU A 37 -6.60 17.05 -5.15
N ALA A 38 -6.29 16.76 -6.41
CA ALA A 38 -6.26 17.79 -7.45
C ALA A 38 -7.63 18.44 -7.62
N SER A 39 -8.72 17.66 -7.57
CA SER A 39 -10.08 18.19 -7.64
C SER A 39 -10.45 19.05 -6.43
N GLU A 40 -10.02 18.69 -5.21
CA GLU A 40 -10.22 19.50 -4.00
C GLU A 40 -9.52 20.86 -4.13
N GLU A 41 -8.36 20.88 -4.77
CA GLU A 41 -7.57 22.09 -5.04
C GLU A 41 -8.03 22.87 -6.30
N GLY A 42 -9.08 22.41 -6.99
CA GLY A 42 -9.57 23.04 -8.23
C GLY A 42 -8.62 22.90 -9.42
N LYS A 43 -7.74 21.89 -9.39
CA LYS A 43 -6.71 21.58 -10.40
C LYS A 43 -7.08 20.32 -11.17
N LYS A 44 -6.42 20.10 -12.31
CA LYS A 44 -6.52 18.86 -13.08
C LYS A 44 -5.16 18.19 -13.15
N ILE A 45 -5.15 16.86 -13.13
CA ILE A 45 -3.91 16.11 -13.38
C ILE A 45 -3.57 16.24 -14.86
N PRO A 46 -2.31 16.54 -15.21
CA PRO A 46 -1.87 16.50 -16.60
C PRO A 46 -2.05 15.08 -17.19
N GLU A 47 -2.69 14.99 -18.35
CA GLU A 47 -2.88 13.74 -19.10
C GLU A 47 -1.63 13.32 -19.89
N ASP A 48 -0.54 14.09 -19.78
CA ASP A 48 0.77 13.75 -20.34
C ASP A 48 1.26 12.41 -19.78
N GLY A 49 1.52 11.44 -20.66
CA GLY A 49 1.91 10.08 -20.27
C GLY A 49 3.20 10.01 -19.44
N VAL A 50 4.12 10.96 -19.59
CA VAL A 50 5.36 11.05 -18.80
C VAL A 50 5.05 11.57 -17.39
N LEU A 51 4.23 12.61 -17.28
CA LEU A 51 3.80 13.17 -15.99
C LEU A 51 2.91 12.18 -15.23
N HIS A 52 2.03 11.48 -15.94
CA HIS A 52 1.18 10.42 -15.37
C HIS A 52 2.02 9.30 -14.74
N ARG A 53 3.14 8.93 -15.37
CA ARG A 53 4.08 7.96 -14.81
C ARG A 53 4.75 8.50 -13.53
N GLN A 54 5.11 9.78 -13.51
CA GLN A 54 5.70 10.39 -12.31
C GLN A 54 4.71 10.44 -11.13
N VAL A 55 3.42 10.71 -11.36
CA VAL A 55 2.37 10.65 -10.33
C VAL A 55 2.30 9.27 -9.65
N LEU A 56 2.50 8.20 -10.44
CA LEU A 56 2.43 6.82 -9.95
C LEU A 56 3.68 6.42 -9.16
N TYR A 57 4.88 6.73 -9.65
CA TYR A 57 6.12 6.17 -9.11
C TYR A 57 6.92 7.12 -8.22
N ALA A 58 6.68 8.44 -8.30
CA ALA A 58 7.42 9.40 -7.49
C ALA A 58 6.83 9.55 -6.07
N GLY A 59 7.65 10.06 -5.15
CA GLY A 59 7.23 10.47 -3.81
C GLY A 59 6.33 11.71 -3.85
N ALA A 60 5.56 11.94 -2.78
CA ALA A 60 4.58 13.03 -2.72
C ALA A 60 5.21 14.41 -2.96
N ASP A 61 6.39 14.67 -2.38
CA ASP A 61 7.17 15.90 -2.64
C ASP A 61 7.43 16.14 -4.12
N HIS A 62 7.90 15.11 -4.81
CA HIS A 62 8.21 15.19 -6.23
C HIS A 62 6.94 15.49 -7.05
N VAL A 63 5.83 14.84 -6.72
CA VAL A 63 4.57 15.02 -7.44
C VAL A 63 4.02 16.45 -7.22
N LEU A 64 4.00 16.92 -5.98
CA LEU A 64 3.51 18.26 -5.64
C LEU A 64 4.34 19.36 -6.28
N HIS A 65 5.67 19.26 -6.21
CA HIS A 65 6.56 20.30 -6.71
C HIS A 65 6.78 20.24 -8.22
N LYS A 66 6.96 19.05 -8.81
CA LYS A 66 7.40 18.93 -10.22
C LYS A 66 6.28 18.59 -11.18
N VAL A 67 5.27 17.86 -10.74
CA VAL A 67 4.15 17.48 -11.61
C VAL A 67 3.03 18.51 -11.53
N PHE A 68 2.67 18.92 -10.32
CA PHE A 68 1.58 19.87 -10.11
C PHE A 68 2.03 21.33 -10.09
N LEU A 69 3.32 21.61 -9.89
CA LEU A 69 3.88 22.96 -9.80
C LEU A 69 3.07 23.83 -8.82
N TRP A 70 2.64 23.26 -7.69
CA TRP A 70 1.88 24.00 -6.70
C TRP A 70 2.82 24.92 -5.91
N GLU A 71 2.82 26.20 -6.26
CA GLU A 71 3.49 27.26 -5.51
C GLU A 71 2.74 27.52 -4.21
N LYS A 72 3.00 26.69 -3.20
CA LYS A 72 2.46 26.80 -1.85
C LYS A 72 3.58 26.84 -0.82
N ALA A 73 3.30 27.38 0.36
CA ALA A 73 4.25 27.34 1.47
C ALA A 73 4.50 25.89 1.93
N GLU A 74 5.66 25.61 2.50
CA GLU A 74 6.05 24.27 2.94
C GLU A 74 5.04 23.64 3.93
N THR A 75 4.47 24.46 4.82
CA THR A 75 3.42 24.04 5.76
C THR A 75 2.12 23.62 5.07
N GLU A 76 1.76 24.25 3.95
CA GLU A 76 0.60 23.87 3.16
C GLU A 76 0.86 22.57 2.37
N LEU A 77 2.10 22.35 1.93
CA LEU A 77 2.51 21.12 1.25
C LEU A 77 2.45 19.92 2.20
N ASP A 78 2.86 20.08 3.45
CA ASP A 78 2.72 19.01 4.45
C ASP A 78 1.25 18.70 4.74
N GLY A 79 0.38 19.71 4.77
CA GLY A 79 -1.06 19.54 4.81
C GLY A 79 -1.59 18.71 3.62
N LEU A 80 -1.11 19.00 2.41
CA LEU A 80 -1.48 18.26 1.20
C LEU A 80 -0.96 16.82 1.18
N LYS A 81 0.25 16.56 1.69
CA LYS A 81 0.78 15.19 1.85
C LYS A 81 -0.05 14.39 2.85
N SER A 82 -0.45 15.02 3.95
CA SER A 82 -1.32 14.42 4.96
C SER A 82 -2.69 14.10 4.35
N ARG A 83 -3.29 15.06 3.64
CA ARG A 83 -4.58 14.88 2.96
C ARG A 83 -4.50 13.79 1.89
N PHE A 84 -3.43 13.77 1.09
CA PHE A 84 -3.16 12.71 0.12
C PHE A 84 -3.12 11.34 0.78
N SER A 85 -2.38 11.20 1.88
CA SER A 85 -2.27 9.93 2.61
C SER A 85 -3.63 9.48 3.13
N GLN A 86 -4.43 10.40 3.67
CA GLN A 86 -5.80 10.12 4.10
C GLN A 86 -6.67 9.61 2.93
N LEU A 87 -6.68 10.31 1.79
CA LEU A 87 -7.44 9.90 0.60
C LEU A 87 -6.98 8.54 0.07
N TYR A 88 -5.68 8.26 0.13
CA TYR A 88 -5.12 6.96 -0.24
C TYR A 88 -5.66 5.85 0.68
N TYR A 89 -5.63 6.04 2.00
CA TYR A 89 -6.19 5.08 2.95
C TYR A 89 -7.70 4.90 2.81
N GLU A 90 -8.45 5.98 2.61
CA GLU A 90 -9.89 5.92 2.36
C GLU A 90 -10.22 5.14 1.09
N ASN A 91 -9.44 5.33 0.02
CA ASN A 91 -9.61 4.57 -1.22
C ASN A 91 -9.21 3.11 -1.04
N LEU A 92 -8.16 2.83 -0.25
CA LEU A 92 -7.74 1.47 0.07
C LEU A 92 -8.84 0.72 0.82
N LEU A 93 -9.46 1.33 1.83
CA LEU A 93 -10.55 0.73 2.61
C LEU A 93 -11.82 0.44 1.79
N LYS A 94 -12.00 1.10 0.63
CA LYS A 94 -13.08 0.80 -0.32
C LYS A 94 -12.83 -0.48 -1.12
N LEU A 95 -11.62 -1.06 -1.09
CA LEU A 95 -11.35 -2.34 -1.72
C LEU A 95 -12.13 -3.45 -1.02
N THR A 96 -13.16 -3.96 -1.70
CA THR A 96 -14.01 -5.04 -1.17
C THR A 96 -13.44 -6.43 -1.40
N LYS A 97 -12.42 -6.56 -2.26
CA LYS A 97 -11.81 -7.84 -2.60
C LYS A 97 -10.29 -7.73 -2.69
N PRO A 98 -9.56 -8.78 -2.28
CA PRO A 98 -8.14 -8.90 -2.58
C PRO A 98 -7.92 -9.02 -4.08
N MET A 99 -6.66 -8.86 -4.51
CA MET A 99 -6.26 -9.21 -5.87
C MET A 99 -6.61 -10.67 -6.16
N GLU A 100 -7.04 -10.94 -7.38
CA GLU A 100 -7.29 -12.30 -7.85
C GLU A 100 -6.06 -13.19 -7.65
N GLY A 101 -6.25 -14.40 -7.13
CA GLY A 101 -5.17 -15.34 -6.86
C GLY A 101 -4.46 -15.14 -5.51
N LEU A 102 -4.63 -14.00 -4.83
CA LEU A 102 -3.96 -13.75 -3.54
C LEU A 102 -4.44 -14.74 -2.46
N LYS A 103 -5.76 -14.98 -2.41
CA LYS A 103 -6.33 -15.89 -1.43
C LYS A 103 -5.87 -17.33 -1.67
N GLU A 104 -5.92 -17.78 -2.93
CA GLU A 104 -5.51 -19.11 -3.35
C GLU A 104 -4.02 -19.34 -3.08
N TRP A 105 -3.19 -18.34 -3.38
CA TRP A 105 -1.76 -18.37 -3.07
C TRP A 105 -1.52 -18.47 -1.56
N MET A 106 -2.20 -17.66 -0.76
CA MET A 106 -2.06 -17.71 0.70
C MET A 106 -2.52 -19.03 1.30
N ASP A 107 -3.63 -19.58 0.82
CA ASP A 107 -4.14 -20.89 1.25
C ASP A 107 -3.14 -22.01 0.90
N ALA A 108 -2.50 -21.95 -0.28
CA ALA A 108 -1.48 -22.91 -0.69
C ALA A 108 -0.21 -22.83 0.19
N VAL A 109 0.25 -21.62 0.49
CA VAL A 109 1.45 -21.39 1.30
C VAL A 109 1.22 -21.81 2.76
N SER A 110 0.02 -21.52 3.30
CA SER A 110 -0.43 -22.01 4.60
C SER A 110 -0.48 -23.55 4.65
N THR A 111 -1.07 -24.18 3.62
CA THR A 111 -1.14 -25.65 3.50
C THR A 111 0.24 -26.30 3.44
N ALA A 112 1.20 -25.64 2.81
CA ALA A 112 2.59 -26.10 2.76
C ALA A 112 3.35 -25.92 4.08
N GLY A 113 2.73 -25.31 5.11
CA GLY A 113 3.38 -25.04 6.40
C GLY A 113 4.51 -24.02 6.32
N ILE A 114 4.50 -23.17 5.28
CA ILE A 114 5.51 -22.14 5.07
C ILE A 114 5.10 -20.90 5.90
N PRO A 115 5.96 -20.43 6.81
CA PRO A 115 5.67 -19.23 7.57
C PRO A 115 5.65 -18.00 6.64
N CYS A 116 4.62 -17.18 6.77
CA CYS A 116 4.49 -15.92 6.04
C CYS A 116 4.32 -14.75 6.99
N VAL A 117 4.92 -13.63 6.60
CA VAL A 117 4.75 -12.33 7.24
C VAL A 117 4.36 -11.35 6.15
N VAL A 118 3.38 -10.50 6.46
CA VAL A 118 3.07 -9.34 5.62
C VAL A 118 3.86 -8.17 6.17
N VAL A 119 4.70 -7.58 5.33
CA VAL A 119 5.35 -6.31 5.62
C VAL A 119 4.57 -5.23 4.89
N SER A 120 4.12 -4.22 5.63
CA SER A 120 3.34 -3.13 5.09
C SER A 120 3.67 -1.84 5.82
N CYS A 121 3.59 -0.70 5.11
CA CYS A 121 3.66 0.62 5.71
C CYS A 121 2.31 1.06 6.31
N LEU A 122 1.27 0.23 6.21
CA LEU A 122 -0.02 0.46 6.83
C LEU A 122 0.09 0.23 8.34
N ASP A 123 -0.61 1.03 9.12
CA ASP A 123 -0.83 0.73 10.53
C ASP A 123 -1.65 -0.57 10.69
N GLU A 124 -1.47 -1.22 11.83
CA GLU A 124 -2.10 -2.50 12.15
C GLU A 124 -3.63 -2.42 12.04
N GLU A 125 -4.25 -1.32 12.48
CA GLU A 125 -5.69 -1.13 12.46
C GLU A 125 -6.24 -1.07 11.02
N THR A 126 -5.59 -0.30 10.15
CA THR A 126 -5.94 -0.20 8.73
C THR A 126 -5.77 -1.54 8.02
N TRP A 127 -4.68 -2.27 8.30
CA TRP A 127 -4.46 -3.61 7.75
C TRP A 127 -5.54 -4.60 8.19
N LEU A 128 -5.86 -4.64 9.49
CA LEU A 128 -6.89 -5.52 10.03
C LEU A 128 -8.28 -5.21 9.47
N LYS A 129 -8.61 -3.94 9.24
CA LYS A 129 -9.87 -3.54 8.60
C LYS A 129 -9.99 -4.05 7.17
N LEU A 130 -8.94 -3.90 6.37
CA LEU A 130 -8.89 -4.42 5.00
C LEU A 130 -9.05 -5.94 4.98
N TRP A 131 -8.25 -6.60 5.82
CA TRP A 131 -8.23 -8.05 5.92
C TRP A 131 -9.58 -8.64 6.34
N SER A 132 -10.21 -8.03 7.35
CA SER A 132 -11.54 -8.42 7.82
C SER A 132 -12.60 -8.17 6.76
N GLY A 133 -12.51 -7.04 6.03
CA GLY A 133 -13.41 -6.70 4.92
C GLY A 133 -13.35 -7.71 3.76
N TRP A 134 -12.21 -8.37 3.56
CA TRP A 134 -12.02 -9.41 2.55
C TRP A 134 -12.51 -10.81 2.99
N GLY A 135 -13.09 -10.94 4.18
CA GLY A 135 -13.66 -12.19 4.68
C GLY A 135 -12.63 -13.29 4.94
N SER A 136 -11.36 -12.92 5.17
CA SER A 136 -10.27 -13.87 5.40
C SER A 136 -10.08 -14.14 6.90
N ARG A 137 -10.11 -15.41 7.32
CA ARG A 137 -9.78 -15.81 8.70
C ARG A 137 -8.27 -15.79 8.90
N SER A 138 -7.81 -15.49 10.12
CA SER A 138 -6.40 -15.24 10.44
C SER A 138 -5.48 -16.41 10.04
N ILE A 139 -4.62 -16.20 9.05
CA ILE A 139 -3.56 -17.13 8.63
C ILE A 139 -2.20 -16.73 9.26
N PHE A 140 -2.09 -15.49 9.73
CA PHE A 140 -0.87 -14.95 10.35
C PHE A 140 -0.93 -15.10 11.87
N ARG A 141 0.10 -15.70 12.45
CA ARG A 141 0.27 -15.91 13.89
C ARG A 141 1.66 -15.49 14.31
#